data_AF-A0A7C4F881-F1
#
_entry.id   AF-A0A7C4F881-F1
#
_cell.length_a   1.000
_cell.length_b   1.000
_cell.length_c   1.000
_cell.angle_alpha   90.00
_cell.angle_beta   90.00
_cell.angle_gamma   90.00
#
_symmetry.space_group_name_H-M   'P 1'
#
loop_
_entity.id
_entity.type
_entity.pdbx_description
1 polymer ?
#
loop_
_entity_poly.entity_id
_entity_poly.type
_entity_poly.pdbx_seq_one_letter_code
_entity_poly.pdbx_strand_id
1 'polypeptide(L)'
;MNRAENVGIMFPEILVPDVKTNLKKWAVIACDQFTSNVEYWTKTEKIVGGAPSTLHIIVPEAFIKSDDLDERISHAKSTMAAYIEEGVLVRLPKGVILVERDTGYRTRVGLVLAVDLEKYDSDGSKNPLIRATEQTVPERIPVRLRLREGAVLECPHTILLMDDLKNTVIGPVYEARKNFARVYDTPLMQEGGNLRGWFIDDEEVLDGIVAALEKLKSKSKSGMIFAVGDGNHSISCAKAVWEKTKEGLTPEQIETHPLRYALVEIVNLYDNGISMEPIHRVLFGVEPPVALRILVSILNEMGAEARMMYTRGTRMLPKEGQQVLFFESKMSKGRIEISKPPHKLLAVTLSHAFDRLMKELPRAEMDYIHGEEEFHALTNGHSTLGFLMEPIAKEDLFGLVSEYGVLPKKSFSIGMPEEKRYYYECRLLVEAKAQEEDDGQKESAQPDDEEPVSREPEKDEPRGGGPERDEAAENDSGDNEDIGEYAKTAEPDGGGYIDVAEPDAEEDYINAAESPAEEPEDEDSGARGKGKKEKRRFGLFGRKREWHESL
;
A
#
# COMPACT_ATOMS: atom_id res chain seq x y z
N MET A 1 -20.33 26.63 2.52
CA MET A 1 -19.78 25.30 2.22
C MET A 1 -18.35 25.46 1.82
N ASN A 2 -17.45 24.79 2.52
CA ASN A 2 -16.02 24.79 2.20
C ASN A 2 -15.84 24.07 0.86
N ARG A 3 -15.17 24.69 -0.13
CA ARG A 3 -15.03 24.11 -1.48
C ARG A 3 -14.35 22.74 -1.46
N ALA A 4 -13.46 22.51 -0.49
CA ALA A 4 -12.80 21.22 -0.28
C ALA A 4 -13.81 20.08 0.00
N GLU A 5 -14.88 20.35 0.75
CA GLU A 5 -15.93 19.35 1.06
C GLU A 5 -16.70 18.92 -0.19
N ASN A 6 -16.87 19.81 -1.17
CA ASN A 6 -17.53 19.50 -2.43
C ASN A 6 -16.78 18.46 -3.25
N VAL A 7 -15.47 18.38 -3.07
CA VAL A 7 -14.59 17.37 -3.69
C VAL A 7 -14.17 16.28 -2.69
N GLY A 8 -14.81 16.22 -1.52
CA GLY A 8 -14.64 15.13 -0.55
C GLY A 8 -13.27 15.10 0.13
N ILE A 9 -12.59 16.25 0.26
CA ILE A 9 -11.31 16.35 0.96
C ILE A 9 -11.38 17.35 2.13
N MET A 10 -10.39 17.25 3.01
CA MET A 10 -10.08 18.18 4.09
C MET A 10 -8.55 18.37 4.11
N PHE A 11 -8.09 19.55 4.51
CA PHE A 11 -6.69 19.81 4.87
C PHE A 11 -6.49 19.58 6.37
N PRO A 12 -5.91 18.44 6.78
CA PRO A 12 -5.78 18.09 8.20
C PRO A 12 -4.53 18.72 8.84
N GLU A 13 -4.46 18.66 10.16
CA GLU A 13 -3.19 18.73 10.89
C GLU A 13 -2.51 17.37 10.77
N ILE A 14 -1.37 17.32 10.09
CA ILE A 14 -0.61 16.07 9.86
C ILE A 14 0.45 15.95 10.94
N LEU A 15 0.62 14.76 11.49
CA LEU A 15 1.68 14.44 12.43
C LEU A 15 2.84 13.76 11.69
N VAL A 16 4.04 14.24 11.96
CA VAL A 16 5.31 13.69 11.43
C VAL A 16 6.26 13.40 12.59
N PRO A 17 7.19 12.45 12.45
CA PRO A 17 8.19 12.20 13.49
C PRO A 17 9.01 13.47 13.77
N ASP A 18 9.29 13.73 15.05
CA ASP A 18 10.18 14.81 15.48
C ASP A 18 11.58 14.66 14.85
N VAL A 19 12.28 15.77 14.67
CA VAL A 19 13.64 15.80 14.10
C VAL A 19 14.66 14.96 14.89
N LYS A 20 14.40 14.68 16.18
CA LYS A 20 15.24 13.80 17.02
C LYS A 20 14.97 12.31 16.76
N THR A 21 13.84 11.97 16.14
CA THR A 21 13.48 10.59 15.83
C THR A 21 14.40 10.05 14.74
N ASN A 22 14.86 8.81 14.89
CA ASN A 22 15.67 8.16 13.87
C ASN A 22 14.81 7.78 12.64
N LEU A 23 14.76 8.67 11.65
CA LEU A 23 13.91 8.51 10.46
C LEU A 23 14.20 7.24 9.65
N LYS A 24 15.42 6.70 9.71
CA LYS A 24 15.78 5.43 9.04
C LYS A 24 15.10 4.20 9.66
N LYS A 25 14.66 4.32 10.92
CA LYS A 25 13.93 3.27 11.67
C LYS A 25 12.44 3.54 11.78
N TRP A 26 12.02 4.77 11.48
CA TRP A 26 10.64 5.20 11.63
C TRP A 26 9.71 4.40 10.73
N ALA A 27 9.93 4.46 9.42
CA ALA A 27 8.95 4.07 8.43
C ALA A 27 9.03 2.58 8.06
N VAL A 28 7.92 1.88 8.19
CA VAL A 28 7.79 0.46 7.81
C VAL A 28 6.77 0.30 6.70
N ILE A 29 6.98 -0.69 5.82
CA ILE A 29 6.06 -0.99 4.73
C ILE A 29 4.65 -1.35 5.25
N ALA A 30 3.64 -1.10 4.43
CA ALA A 30 2.24 -1.43 4.72
C ALA A 30 2.06 -2.86 5.27
N CYS A 31 1.19 -3.01 6.28
CA CYS A 31 1.05 -4.24 7.06
C CYS A 31 0.50 -5.43 6.27
N ASP A 32 -0.13 -5.16 5.12
CA ASP A 32 -0.68 -6.15 4.18
C ASP A 32 0.27 -6.54 3.06
N GLN A 33 1.52 -6.12 3.15
CA GLN A 33 2.61 -6.65 2.33
C GLN A 33 3.33 -7.76 3.09
N PHE A 34 3.96 -8.68 2.35
CA PHE A 34 4.73 -9.78 2.93
C PHE A 34 3.92 -10.61 3.95
N THR A 35 2.62 -10.82 3.69
CA THR A 35 1.66 -11.40 4.64
C THR A 35 1.96 -12.83 5.08
N SER A 36 2.81 -13.54 4.34
CA SER A 36 3.23 -14.91 4.65
C SER A 36 4.73 -15.02 4.92
N ASN A 37 5.46 -13.90 4.86
CA ASN A 37 6.91 -13.87 5.03
C ASN A 37 7.25 -13.37 6.44
N VAL A 38 7.24 -14.29 7.41
CA VAL A 38 7.59 -14.00 8.81
C VAL A 38 9.04 -13.53 8.93
N GLU A 39 9.95 -14.04 8.10
CA GLU A 39 11.36 -13.67 8.12
C GLU A 39 11.59 -12.18 7.82
N TYR A 40 10.85 -11.63 6.85
CA TYR A 40 10.86 -10.19 6.54
C TYR A 40 10.55 -9.37 7.81
N TRP A 41 9.46 -9.72 8.50
CA TRP A 41 9.01 -9.00 9.70
C TRP A 41 9.96 -9.17 10.88
N THR A 42 10.55 -10.35 11.08
CA THR A 42 11.61 -10.55 12.09
C THR A 42 12.85 -9.71 11.77
N LYS A 43 13.22 -9.54 10.50
CA LYS A 43 14.30 -8.63 10.11
C LYS A 43 13.92 -7.16 10.39
N THR A 44 12.67 -6.78 10.15
CA THR A 44 12.15 -5.44 10.47
C THR A 44 12.23 -5.16 11.97
N GLU A 45 11.78 -6.10 12.81
CA GLU A 45 11.90 -6.02 14.28
C GLU A 45 13.35 -5.83 14.73
N LYS A 46 14.31 -6.55 14.12
CA LYS A 46 15.74 -6.39 14.40
C LYS A 46 16.29 -5.01 13.99
N ILE A 47 15.86 -4.47 12.86
CA ILE A 47 16.27 -3.14 12.39
C ILE A 47 15.75 -2.06 13.34
N VAL A 48 14.46 -2.13 13.68
CA VAL A 48 13.77 -1.17 14.54
C VAL A 48 14.32 -1.24 15.97
N GLY A 49 14.35 -2.42 16.57
CA GLY A 49 14.73 -2.62 17.97
C GLY A 49 13.75 -1.90 18.91
N GLY A 50 14.27 -1.16 19.89
CA GLY A 50 13.46 -0.34 20.80
C GLY A 50 13.32 1.14 20.39
N ALA A 51 13.69 1.50 19.16
CA ALA A 51 13.59 2.89 18.70
C ALA A 51 12.14 3.22 18.27
N PRO A 52 11.69 4.48 18.38
CA PRO A 52 10.39 4.86 17.86
C PRO A 52 10.21 4.50 16.37
N SER A 53 9.09 3.86 16.04
CA SER A 53 8.83 3.33 14.70
C SER A 53 7.35 3.08 14.48
N THR A 54 6.91 3.20 13.23
CA THR A 54 5.57 2.81 12.83
C THR A 54 5.31 1.32 13.07
N LEU A 55 6.36 0.47 13.15
CA LEU A 55 6.23 -0.94 13.52
C LEU A 55 5.45 -1.14 14.82
N HIS A 56 5.71 -0.29 15.81
CA HIS A 56 5.13 -0.41 17.16
C HIS A 56 3.71 0.13 17.26
N ILE A 57 3.15 0.69 16.18
CA ILE A 57 1.78 1.23 16.12
C ILE A 57 0.95 0.57 15.00
N ILE A 58 1.46 -0.54 14.42
CA ILE A 58 0.73 -1.37 13.46
C ILE A 58 0.71 -2.82 13.92
N VAL A 59 -0.14 -3.63 13.28
CA VAL A 59 -0.09 -5.09 13.40
C VAL A 59 0.09 -5.67 12.00
N PRO A 60 1.28 -6.21 11.66
CA PRO A 60 1.51 -6.90 10.40
C PRO A 60 0.53 -8.05 10.16
N GLU A 61 0.04 -8.23 8.94
CA GLU A 61 -0.94 -9.29 8.63
C GLU A 61 -0.36 -10.69 8.82
N ALA A 62 0.96 -10.83 8.78
CA ALA A 62 1.68 -12.07 9.12
C ALA A 62 1.39 -12.59 10.54
N PHE A 63 0.95 -11.71 11.45
CA PHE A 63 0.65 -12.04 12.84
C PHE A 63 -0.86 -12.00 13.15
N ILE A 64 -1.75 -11.97 12.14
CA ILE A 64 -3.21 -11.99 12.39
C ILE A 64 -3.69 -13.29 13.05
N LYS A 65 -2.97 -14.39 12.84
CA LYS A 65 -3.32 -15.72 13.36
C LYS A 65 -2.48 -16.15 14.56
N SER A 66 -1.64 -15.27 15.09
CA SER A 66 -0.83 -15.59 16.27
C SER A 66 -1.65 -15.51 17.55
N ASP A 67 -1.27 -16.32 18.54
CA ASP A 67 -1.95 -16.39 19.84
C ASP A 67 -1.82 -15.07 20.64
N ASP A 68 -0.83 -14.25 20.33
CA ASP A 68 -0.52 -12.96 20.98
C ASP A 68 -1.18 -11.73 20.30
N LEU A 69 -2.14 -11.93 19.38
CA LEU A 69 -2.75 -10.84 18.61
C LEU A 69 -3.33 -9.72 19.51
N ASP A 70 -4.00 -10.09 20.61
CA ASP A 70 -4.65 -9.14 21.51
C ASP A 70 -3.63 -8.28 22.28
N GLU A 71 -2.49 -8.88 22.62
CA GLU A 71 -1.36 -8.18 23.23
C GLU A 71 -0.73 -7.20 22.24
N ARG A 72 -0.55 -7.62 20.97
CA ARG A 72 -0.03 -6.75 19.89
C ARG A 72 -0.94 -5.54 19.63
N ILE A 73 -2.25 -5.74 19.59
CA ILE A 73 -3.21 -4.64 19.42
C ILE A 73 -3.16 -3.68 20.61
N SER A 74 -3.10 -4.22 21.83
CA SER A 74 -3.05 -3.42 23.06
C SER A 74 -1.74 -2.63 23.14
N HIS A 75 -0.62 -3.28 22.84
CA HIS A 75 0.69 -2.64 22.74
C HIS A 75 0.66 -1.51 21.71
N ALA A 76 0.16 -1.76 20.50
CA ALA A 76 0.09 -0.75 19.43
C ALA A 76 -0.68 0.51 19.88
N LYS A 77 -1.84 0.35 20.50
CA LYS A 77 -2.63 1.48 21.01
C LYS A 77 -1.94 2.23 22.14
N SER A 78 -1.30 1.52 23.06
CA SER A 78 -0.55 2.15 24.16
C SER A 78 0.64 2.95 23.63
N THR A 79 1.36 2.42 22.63
CA THR A 79 2.48 3.09 21.99
C THR A 79 2.03 4.32 21.19
N MET A 80 0.86 4.26 20.55
CA MET A 80 0.27 5.45 19.90
C MET A 80 0.07 6.58 20.90
N ALA A 81 -0.46 6.30 22.10
CA ALA A 81 -0.63 7.31 23.15
C ALA A 81 0.73 7.83 23.64
N ALA A 82 1.68 6.93 23.92
CA ALA A 82 3.03 7.29 24.35
C ALA A 82 3.74 8.20 23.33
N TYR A 83 3.63 7.94 22.03
CA TYR A 83 4.24 8.79 20.99
C TYR A 83 3.70 10.21 20.97
N ILE A 84 2.45 10.42 21.38
CA ILE A 84 1.87 11.76 21.53
C ILE A 84 2.36 12.42 22.82
N GLU A 85 2.33 11.70 23.93
CA GLU A 85 2.71 12.22 25.25
C GLU A 85 4.21 12.56 25.34
N GLU A 86 5.06 11.72 24.74
CA GLU A 86 6.52 11.87 24.76
C GLU A 86 7.04 12.82 23.65
N GLY A 87 6.17 13.32 22.79
CA GLY A 87 6.56 14.22 21.69
C GLY A 87 7.39 13.54 20.59
N VAL A 88 7.20 12.24 20.38
CA VAL A 88 7.80 11.51 19.23
C VAL A 88 7.23 12.02 17.91
N LEU A 89 5.95 12.41 17.93
CA LEU A 89 5.24 12.99 16.80
C LEU A 89 5.00 14.48 17.02
N VAL A 90 5.33 15.29 16.01
CA VAL A 90 5.08 16.73 15.98
C VAL A 90 3.91 17.02 15.05
N ARG A 91 3.03 17.91 15.49
CA ARG A 91 1.87 18.36 14.72
C ARG A 91 2.25 19.52 13.81
N LEU A 92 1.96 19.38 12.52
CA LEU A 92 2.05 20.47 11.55
C LEU A 92 0.73 21.28 11.54
N PRO A 93 0.75 22.55 11.10
CA PRO A 93 -0.46 23.30 10.83
C PRO A 93 -1.40 22.59 9.83
N LYS A 94 -2.62 23.10 9.68
CA LYS A 94 -3.54 22.59 8.65
C LYS A 94 -2.94 22.79 7.26
N GLY A 95 -2.86 21.71 6.48
CA GLY A 95 -2.28 21.77 5.14
C GLY A 95 -2.24 20.40 4.48
N VAL A 96 -1.36 20.25 3.51
CA VAL A 96 -1.06 18.98 2.83
C VAL A 96 0.43 18.73 2.78
N ILE A 97 0.84 17.50 2.53
CA ILE A 97 2.24 17.18 2.23
C ILE A 97 2.35 16.68 0.81
N LEU A 98 3.13 17.37 -0.02
CA LEU A 98 3.61 16.85 -1.30
C LEU A 98 4.67 15.79 -0.99
N VAL A 99 4.46 14.58 -1.50
CA VAL A 99 5.34 13.44 -1.25
C VAL A 99 5.98 13.00 -2.56
N GLU A 100 7.28 12.74 -2.50
CA GLU A 100 8.05 12.07 -3.55
C GLU A 100 8.63 10.78 -2.98
N ARG A 101 8.32 9.66 -3.63
CA ARG A 101 8.84 8.33 -3.31
C ARG A 101 9.67 7.83 -4.45
N ASP A 102 10.97 7.71 -4.23
CA ASP A 102 11.87 7.00 -5.12
C ASP A 102 11.90 5.53 -4.67
N THR A 103 11.42 4.61 -5.51
CA THR A 103 11.31 3.19 -5.19
C THR A 103 12.52 2.38 -5.65
N GLY A 104 13.58 3.04 -6.13
CA GLY A 104 14.71 2.37 -6.81
C GLY A 104 14.40 1.94 -8.24
N TYR A 105 13.10 1.81 -8.59
CA TYR A 105 12.64 1.58 -9.96
C TYR A 105 12.18 2.88 -10.61
N ARG A 106 11.31 3.63 -9.92
CA ARG A 106 10.69 4.86 -10.42
C ARG A 106 10.41 5.83 -9.28
N THR A 107 10.12 7.07 -9.66
CA THR A 107 9.68 8.10 -8.72
C THR A 107 8.18 8.30 -8.83
N ARG A 108 7.47 8.16 -7.71
CA ARG A 108 6.04 8.46 -7.58
C ARG A 108 5.84 9.76 -6.82
N VAL A 109 4.97 10.63 -7.32
CA VAL A 109 4.59 11.88 -6.65
C VAL A 109 3.12 11.82 -6.22
N GLY A 110 2.86 12.22 -4.97
CA GLY A 110 1.53 12.21 -4.36
C GLY A 110 1.28 13.40 -3.44
N LEU A 111 0.01 13.57 -3.02
CA LEU A 111 -0.40 14.52 -1.99
C LEU A 111 -1.01 13.76 -0.81
N VAL A 112 -0.46 13.97 0.38
CA VAL A 112 -1.02 13.44 1.63
C VAL A 112 -2.00 14.43 2.21
N LEU A 113 -3.27 14.03 2.32
CA LEU A 113 -4.38 14.82 2.84
C LEU A 113 -5.48 13.91 3.41
N ALA A 114 -6.54 14.48 3.97
CA ALA A 114 -7.67 13.71 4.51
C ALA A 114 -8.88 13.70 3.57
N VAL A 115 -9.53 12.56 3.42
CA VAL A 115 -10.78 12.42 2.66
C VAL A 115 -11.99 12.21 3.56
N ASP A 116 -13.14 12.72 3.15
CA ASP A 116 -14.42 12.55 3.84
C ASP A 116 -15.00 11.16 3.58
N LEU A 117 -15.14 10.35 4.64
CA LEU A 117 -15.69 9.01 4.55
C LEU A 117 -17.19 9.00 4.21
N GLU A 118 -17.91 10.12 4.34
CA GLU A 118 -19.27 10.27 3.80
C GLU A 118 -19.31 10.31 2.26
N LYS A 119 -18.15 10.55 1.61
CA LYS A 119 -18.02 10.55 0.15
C LYS A 119 -17.49 9.23 -0.41
N TYR A 120 -17.18 8.27 0.47
CA TYR A 120 -16.72 6.92 0.15
C TYR A 120 -17.81 5.89 0.40
N ASP A 121 -17.98 4.96 -0.56
CA ASP A 121 -18.79 3.76 -0.36
C ASP A 121 -18.15 2.57 -1.12
N SER A 122 -18.23 1.38 -0.53
CA SER A 122 -17.83 0.13 -1.18
C SER A 122 -18.86 -0.34 -2.21
N ASP A 123 -20.11 0.09 -2.09
CA ASP A 123 -21.17 -0.13 -3.07
C ASP A 123 -21.11 0.94 -4.16
N GLY A 124 -20.45 0.60 -5.27
CA GLY A 124 -20.33 1.47 -6.43
C GLY A 124 -21.67 1.86 -7.08
N SER A 125 -22.76 1.11 -6.83
CA SER A 125 -24.08 1.42 -7.39
C SER A 125 -24.67 2.72 -6.86
N LYS A 126 -24.25 3.16 -5.67
CA LYS A 126 -24.62 4.44 -5.06
C LYS A 126 -23.93 5.65 -5.70
N ASN A 127 -23.04 5.40 -6.65
CA ASN A 127 -22.24 6.40 -7.33
C ASN A 127 -21.50 7.36 -6.39
N PRO A 128 -20.76 6.86 -5.37
CA PRO A 128 -20.00 7.72 -4.48
C PRO A 128 -18.84 8.40 -5.24
N LEU A 129 -18.36 9.49 -4.68
CA LEU A 129 -17.26 10.29 -5.23
C LEU A 129 -15.91 9.56 -5.10
N ILE A 130 -15.75 8.75 -4.06
CA ILE A 130 -14.61 7.86 -3.79
C ILE A 130 -15.09 6.41 -3.86
N ARG A 131 -14.49 5.59 -4.72
CA ARG A 131 -14.92 4.18 -4.92
C ARG A 131 -13.81 3.20 -4.58
N ALA A 132 -14.20 2.10 -3.93
CA ALA A 132 -13.37 0.91 -3.85
C ALA A 132 -13.16 0.32 -5.25
N THR A 133 -11.94 -0.16 -5.54
CA THR A 133 -11.64 -0.82 -6.82
C THR A 133 -11.69 -2.33 -6.69
N GLU A 134 -11.51 -2.85 -5.48
CA GLU A 134 -11.47 -4.27 -5.17
C GLU A 134 -12.40 -4.59 -4.00
N GLN A 135 -13.00 -5.78 -4.03
CA GLN A 135 -13.79 -6.26 -2.89
C GLN A 135 -12.85 -6.52 -1.71
N THR A 136 -13.30 -6.14 -0.51
CA THR A 136 -12.55 -6.45 0.70
C THR A 136 -12.65 -7.93 1.05
N VAL A 137 -11.62 -8.42 1.73
CA VAL A 137 -11.51 -9.80 2.21
C VAL A 137 -12.09 -9.83 3.62
N PRO A 138 -13.25 -10.50 3.86
CA PRO A 138 -13.95 -10.44 5.13
C PRO A 138 -13.07 -10.81 6.33
N GLU A 139 -12.17 -11.77 6.17
CA GLU A 139 -11.30 -12.28 7.24
C GLU A 139 -10.28 -11.23 7.73
N ARG A 140 -9.96 -10.22 6.91
CA ARG A 140 -8.96 -9.17 7.24
C ARG A 140 -9.57 -7.96 7.94
N ILE A 141 -10.89 -7.78 7.85
CA ILE A 141 -11.58 -6.61 8.37
C ILE A 141 -11.64 -6.58 9.91
N PRO A 142 -11.93 -7.68 10.63
CA PRO A 142 -12.04 -7.67 12.09
C PRO A 142 -10.80 -7.16 12.81
N VAL A 143 -9.60 -7.59 12.39
CA VAL A 143 -8.35 -7.16 13.06
C VAL A 143 -8.10 -5.67 12.84
N ARG A 144 -8.31 -5.17 11.61
CA ARG A 144 -8.14 -3.74 11.30
C ARG A 144 -9.14 -2.88 12.08
N LEU A 145 -10.39 -3.35 12.20
CA LEU A 145 -11.43 -2.69 13.01
C LEU A 145 -10.96 -2.58 14.46
N ARG A 146 -10.55 -3.70 15.06
CA ARG A 146 -10.09 -3.74 16.44
C ARG A 146 -8.87 -2.84 16.68
N LEU A 147 -7.96 -2.72 15.72
CA LEU A 147 -6.80 -1.83 15.82
C LEU A 147 -7.22 -0.36 15.81
N ARG A 148 -8.14 0.02 14.91
CA ARG A 148 -8.60 1.42 14.77
C ARG A 148 -9.58 1.85 15.86
N GLU A 149 -10.45 0.96 16.33
CA GLU A 149 -11.42 1.26 17.39
C GLU A 149 -10.71 1.69 18.69
N GLY A 150 -10.97 2.91 19.14
CA GLY A 150 -10.33 3.46 20.34
C GLY A 150 -8.85 3.80 20.19
N ALA A 151 -8.30 3.78 18.97
CA ALA A 151 -6.97 4.32 18.71
C ALA A 151 -6.97 5.84 18.75
N VAL A 152 -5.90 6.43 19.28
CA VAL A 152 -5.70 7.89 19.30
C VAL A 152 -5.10 8.41 17.98
N LEU A 153 -4.49 7.53 17.20
CA LEU A 153 -3.78 7.85 15.96
C LEU A 153 -4.21 6.91 14.82
N GLU A 154 -4.16 7.43 13.60
CA GLU A 154 -4.03 6.62 12.40
C GLU A 154 -2.69 6.87 11.73
N CYS A 155 -2.08 5.81 11.20
CA CYS A 155 -1.01 5.87 10.22
C CYS A 155 -1.44 5.00 9.03
N PRO A 156 -2.09 5.58 8.01
CA PRO A 156 -2.65 4.81 6.91
C PRO A 156 -1.62 4.60 5.80
N HIS A 157 -1.85 3.58 4.98
CA HIS A 157 -1.13 3.32 3.74
C HIS A 157 -2.02 3.44 2.50
N THR A 158 -3.28 3.86 2.67
CA THR A 158 -4.25 4.00 1.56
C THR A 158 -3.72 4.95 0.49
N ILE A 159 -3.76 4.49 -0.76
CA ILE A 159 -3.48 5.28 -1.95
C ILE A 159 -4.79 5.47 -2.72
N LEU A 160 -5.13 6.71 -3.03
CA LEU A 160 -6.23 7.04 -3.93
C LEU A 160 -5.67 7.48 -5.28
N LEU A 161 -6.19 6.91 -6.35
CA LEU A 161 -5.87 7.28 -7.72
C LEU A 161 -6.83 8.36 -8.20
N MET A 162 -6.33 9.27 -9.03
CA MET A 162 -7.13 10.21 -9.81
C MET A 162 -6.85 10.07 -11.30
N ASP A 163 -7.90 10.16 -12.12
CA ASP A 163 -7.83 10.18 -13.59
C ASP A 163 -7.57 11.61 -14.08
N ASP A 164 -6.29 12.00 -14.09
CA ASP A 164 -5.85 13.33 -14.53
C ASP A 164 -4.72 13.23 -15.56
N LEU A 165 -5.08 12.88 -16.80
CA LEU A 165 -4.12 12.71 -17.90
C LEU A 165 -3.23 13.94 -18.15
N LYS A 166 -3.72 15.14 -17.81
CA LYS A 166 -2.97 16.40 -18.01
C LYS A 166 -2.17 16.83 -16.78
N ASN A 167 -2.19 16.02 -15.72
CA ASN A 167 -1.52 16.25 -14.44
C ASN A 167 -1.75 17.67 -13.89
N THR A 168 -2.99 18.12 -13.92
CA THR A 168 -3.41 19.45 -13.50
C THR A 168 -3.49 19.65 -11.99
N VAL A 169 -3.68 18.58 -11.21
CA VAL A 169 -3.75 18.66 -9.73
C VAL A 169 -2.36 18.68 -9.10
N ILE A 170 -1.54 17.65 -9.32
CA ILE A 170 -0.23 17.49 -8.67
C ILE A 170 0.89 18.23 -9.42
N GLY A 171 0.85 18.23 -10.75
CA GLY A 171 1.92 18.79 -11.59
C GLY A 171 2.34 20.21 -11.19
N PRO A 172 1.41 21.19 -11.13
CA PRO A 172 1.74 22.55 -10.72
C PRO A 172 2.36 22.66 -9.32
N VAL A 173 1.86 21.85 -8.37
CA VAL A 173 2.36 21.80 -7.00
C VAL A 173 3.78 21.25 -6.96
N TYR A 174 4.05 20.19 -7.71
CA TYR A 174 5.38 19.58 -7.79
C TYR A 174 6.42 20.49 -8.44
N GLU A 175 6.05 21.25 -9.48
CA GLU A 175 6.94 22.27 -10.08
C GLU A 175 7.31 23.37 -9.07
N ALA A 176 6.35 23.77 -8.23
CA ALA A 176 6.56 24.78 -7.19
C ALA A 176 7.27 24.25 -5.93
N ARG A 177 7.59 22.95 -5.82
CA ARG A 177 8.06 22.30 -4.58
C ARG A 177 9.24 22.96 -3.88
N LYS A 178 10.11 23.64 -4.63
CA LYS A 178 11.29 24.34 -4.08
C LYS A 178 10.91 25.53 -3.18
N ASN A 179 9.67 26.01 -3.28
CA ASN A 179 9.15 27.11 -2.48
C ASN A 179 8.54 26.64 -1.15
N PHE A 180 8.40 25.33 -0.95
CA PHE A 180 7.74 24.74 0.21
C PHE A 180 8.75 24.23 1.22
N ALA A 181 8.37 24.24 2.51
CA ALA A 181 9.21 23.72 3.57
C ALA A 181 9.35 22.19 3.44
N ARG A 182 10.58 21.72 3.19
CA ARG A 182 10.87 20.29 3.20
C ARG A 182 10.88 19.78 4.64
N VAL A 183 9.87 18.99 5.00
CA VAL A 183 9.66 18.49 6.36
C VAL A 183 10.36 17.15 6.62
N TYR A 184 10.67 16.38 5.57
CA TYR A 184 11.49 15.17 5.69
C TYR A 184 12.16 14.77 4.37
N ASP A 185 13.29 14.09 4.50
CA ASP A 185 14.05 13.42 3.42
C ASP A 185 14.83 12.27 4.06
N THR A 186 14.39 11.03 3.85
CA THR A 186 14.99 9.85 4.50
C THR A 186 15.00 8.64 3.59
N PRO A 187 16.07 7.81 3.64
CA PRO A 187 16.01 6.49 3.05
C PRO A 187 15.05 5.61 3.86
N LEU A 188 14.37 4.72 3.17
CA LEU A 188 13.48 3.72 3.74
C LEU A 188 14.25 2.41 3.97
N MET A 189 13.85 1.67 5.00
CA MET A 189 14.48 0.39 5.32
C MET A 189 14.18 -0.68 4.27
N GLN A 190 14.98 -1.75 4.25
CA GLN A 190 14.74 -2.95 3.42
C GLN A 190 14.47 -2.63 1.94
N GLU A 191 15.31 -1.77 1.36
CA GLU A 191 15.27 -1.42 -0.07
C GLU A 191 14.00 -0.67 -0.51
N GLY A 192 13.25 -0.07 0.43
CA GLY A 192 12.11 0.80 0.10
C GLY A 192 12.44 2.11 -0.60
N GLY A 193 13.72 2.37 -0.90
CA GLY A 193 14.20 3.56 -1.59
C GLY A 193 14.25 4.81 -0.70
N ASN A 194 13.73 5.96 -1.17
CA ASN A 194 13.82 7.23 -0.47
C ASN A 194 12.49 8.00 -0.46
N LEU A 195 12.17 8.61 0.68
CA LEU A 195 10.96 9.38 0.90
C LEU A 195 11.28 10.84 1.18
N ARG A 196 10.64 11.75 0.43
CA ARG A 196 10.74 13.20 0.62
C ARG A 196 9.35 13.81 0.78
N GLY A 197 9.24 14.79 1.67
CA GLY A 197 7.98 15.48 1.96
C GLY A 197 8.16 16.98 2.05
N TRP A 198 7.27 17.72 1.39
CA TRP A 198 7.18 19.18 1.47
C TRP A 198 5.81 19.57 2.00
N PHE A 199 5.78 20.32 3.10
CA PHE A 199 4.55 20.79 3.71
C PHE A 199 4.04 22.05 2.99
N ILE A 200 2.73 22.11 2.79
CA ILE A 200 2.04 23.15 2.04
C ILE A 200 0.83 23.63 2.84
N ASP A 201 0.89 24.88 3.27
CA ASP A 201 -0.17 25.63 3.96
C ASP A 201 -0.58 26.91 3.22
N ASP A 202 0.05 27.20 2.08
CA ASP A 202 -0.26 28.35 1.23
C ASP A 202 -1.70 28.28 0.65
N GLU A 203 -2.53 29.26 1.01
CA GLU A 203 -3.96 29.28 0.63
C GLU A 203 -4.18 29.30 -0.89
N GLU A 204 -3.33 29.96 -1.68
CA GLU A 204 -3.48 30.02 -3.14
C GLU A 204 -3.19 28.67 -3.77
N VAL A 205 -2.16 27.96 -3.28
CA VAL A 205 -1.84 26.60 -3.73
C VAL A 205 -2.95 25.63 -3.35
N LEU A 206 -3.45 25.71 -2.11
CA LEU A 206 -4.54 24.87 -1.62
C LEU A 206 -5.84 25.11 -2.41
N ASP A 207 -6.21 26.36 -2.70
CA ASP A 207 -7.37 26.68 -3.55
C ASP A 207 -7.18 26.17 -4.99
N GLY A 208 -5.95 26.25 -5.51
CA GLY A 208 -5.57 25.71 -6.81
C GLY A 208 -5.81 24.20 -6.91
N ILE A 209 -5.43 23.44 -5.87
CA ILE A 209 -5.69 21.99 -5.78
C ILE A 209 -7.21 21.72 -5.82
N VAL A 210 -7.99 22.43 -5.00
CA VAL A 210 -9.46 22.27 -4.95
C VAL A 210 -10.09 22.60 -6.30
N ALA A 211 -9.70 23.71 -6.92
CA ALA A 211 -10.20 24.13 -8.22
C ALA A 211 -9.88 23.12 -9.34
N ALA A 212 -8.71 22.47 -9.28
CA ALA A 212 -8.34 21.41 -10.22
C ALA A 212 -9.21 20.16 -10.01
N LEU A 213 -9.44 19.75 -8.77
CA LEU A 213 -10.33 18.61 -8.43
C LEU A 213 -11.78 18.88 -8.82
N GLU A 214 -12.30 20.09 -8.63
CA GLU A 214 -13.65 20.48 -9.09
C GLU A 214 -13.78 20.35 -10.62
N LYS A 215 -12.72 20.72 -11.36
CA LYS A 215 -12.68 20.54 -12.82
C LYS A 215 -12.68 19.07 -13.20
N LEU A 216 -11.94 18.21 -12.51
CA LEU A 216 -11.98 16.75 -12.74
C LEU A 216 -13.38 16.19 -12.46
N LYS A 217 -13.99 16.56 -11.33
CA LYS A 217 -15.36 16.18 -10.99
C LYS A 217 -16.36 16.55 -12.07
N SER A 218 -16.27 17.76 -12.63
CA SER A 218 -17.18 18.22 -13.69
C SER A 218 -17.05 17.47 -15.02
N LYS A 219 -15.88 16.85 -15.28
CA LYS A 219 -15.63 16.03 -16.48
C LYS A 219 -15.99 14.55 -16.27
N SER A 220 -16.06 14.11 -15.01
CA SER A 220 -16.40 12.74 -14.67
C SER A 220 -17.87 12.45 -14.96
N LYS A 221 -18.14 11.49 -15.84
CA LYS A 221 -19.53 11.06 -16.16
C LYS A 221 -20.24 10.44 -14.96
N SER A 222 -19.49 9.77 -14.09
CA SER A 222 -20.02 9.07 -12.90
C SER A 222 -19.92 9.90 -11.62
N GLY A 223 -19.36 11.12 -11.69
CA GLY A 223 -19.07 11.97 -10.53
C GLY A 223 -17.91 11.48 -9.65
N MET A 224 -17.35 10.30 -9.95
CA MET A 224 -16.18 9.75 -9.27
C MET A 224 -14.94 10.58 -9.61
N ILE A 225 -14.14 10.90 -8.59
CA ILE A 225 -12.82 11.53 -8.78
C ILE A 225 -11.68 10.72 -8.17
N PHE A 226 -12.00 9.83 -7.22
CA PHE A 226 -11.01 8.97 -6.58
C PHE A 226 -11.40 7.49 -6.68
N ALA A 227 -10.44 6.68 -7.10
CA ALA A 227 -10.49 5.22 -7.02
C ALA A 227 -9.47 4.75 -5.99
N VAL A 228 -9.82 3.84 -5.09
CA VAL A 228 -8.84 3.29 -4.15
C VAL A 228 -7.84 2.43 -4.91
N GLY A 229 -6.59 2.86 -5.01
CA GLY A 229 -5.54 2.13 -5.71
C GLY A 229 -4.89 1.06 -4.83
N ASP A 230 -4.69 1.38 -3.55
CA ASP A 230 -4.16 0.47 -2.55
C ASP A 230 -4.76 0.77 -1.17
N GLY A 231 -4.79 -0.22 -0.29
CA GLY A 231 -5.39 -0.10 1.04
C GLY A 231 -6.92 -0.11 1.05
N ASN A 232 -7.57 -0.85 0.14
CA ASN A 232 -9.04 -1.04 0.13
C ASN A 232 -9.58 -1.43 1.52
N HIS A 233 -8.95 -2.40 2.19
CA HIS A 233 -9.36 -2.81 3.54
C HIS A 233 -9.15 -1.71 4.60
N SER A 234 -8.11 -0.88 4.47
CA SER A 234 -7.84 0.23 5.41
C SER A 234 -8.93 1.28 5.37
N ILE A 235 -9.32 1.76 4.18
CA ILE A 235 -10.36 2.79 4.05
C ILE A 235 -11.75 2.23 4.35
N SER A 236 -12.05 0.98 3.96
CA SER A 236 -13.31 0.33 4.36
C SER A 236 -13.42 0.16 5.87
N CYS A 237 -12.31 -0.20 6.54
CA CYS A 237 -12.25 -0.27 8.00
C CYS A 237 -12.47 1.11 8.63
N ALA A 238 -11.85 2.16 8.08
CA ALA A 238 -12.06 3.52 8.57
C ALA A 238 -13.54 3.94 8.45
N LYS A 239 -14.17 3.64 7.31
CA LYS A 239 -15.61 3.87 7.09
C LYS A 239 -16.47 3.11 8.08
N ALA A 240 -16.19 1.83 8.33
CA ALA A 240 -16.98 1.03 9.26
C ALA A 240 -16.88 1.51 10.71
N VAL A 241 -15.68 1.90 11.19
CA VAL A 241 -15.52 2.53 12.51
C VAL A 241 -16.29 3.85 12.57
N TRP A 242 -16.21 4.67 11.53
CA TRP A 242 -16.95 5.92 11.46
C TRP A 242 -18.47 5.72 11.52
N GLU A 243 -19.03 4.82 10.72
CA GLU A 243 -20.48 4.54 10.73
C GLU A 243 -20.95 4.10 12.12
N LYS A 244 -20.18 3.21 12.78
CA LYS A 244 -20.49 2.77 14.15
C LYS A 244 -20.42 3.91 15.16
N THR A 245 -19.43 4.80 15.08
CA THR A 245 -19.35 5.96 15.99
C THR A 245 -20.47 6.96 15.71
N LYS A 246 -20.81 7.20 14.44
CA LYS A 246 -21.80 8.18 14.00
C LYS A 246 -23.20 7.93 14.60
N GLU A 247 -23.57 6.68 14.87
CA GLU A 247 -24.86 6.32 15.48
C GLU A 247 -25.10 6.99 16.85
N GLY A 248 -24.04 7.36 17.57
CA GLY A 248 -24.13 7.99 18.89
C GLY A 248 -23.92 9.51 18.91
N LEU A 249 -23.74 10.17 17.76
CA LEU A 249 -23.35 11.58 17.67
C LEU A 249 -24.51 12.51 17.29
N THR A 250 -24.47 13.76 17.75
CA THR A 250 -25.37 14.82 17.25
C THR A 250 -24.95 15.30 15.86
N PRO A 251 -25.85 15.93 15.08
CA PRO A 251 -25.50 16.49 13.77
C PRO A 251 -24.28 17.42 13.79
N GLU A 252 -24.13 18.22 14.83
CA GLU A 252 -23.00 19.15 15.01
C GLU A 252 -21.69 18.40 15.25
N GLN A 253 -21.73 17.35 16.09
CA GLN A 253 -20.57 16.48 16.32
C GLN A 253 -20.18 15.74 15.03
N ILE A 254 -21.16 15.28 14.26
CA ILE A 254 -20.93 14.57 13.00
C ILE A 254 -20.14 15.43 12.00
N GLU A 255 -20.39 16.74 11.99
CA GLU A 255 -19.76 17.65 11.04
C GLU A 255 -18.25 17.75 11.23
N THR A 256 -17.79 17.78 12.48
CA THR A 256 -16.38 18.05 12.84
C THR A 256 -15.63 16.83 13.38
N HIS A 257 -16.28 15.68 13.53
CA HIS A 257 -15.67 14.52 14.17
C HIS A 257 -14.40 14.02 13.42
N PRO A 258 -13.26 13.83 14.09
CA PRO A 258 -12.01 13.41 13.44
C PRO A 258 -12.11 12.06 12.71
N LEU A 259 -12.85 11.09 13.27
CA LEU A 259 -13.11 9.79 12.64
C LEU A 259 -13.90 9.86 11.32
N ARG A 260 -14.60 10.95 11.01
CA ARG A 260 -15.29 11.13 9.73
C ARG A 260 -14.33 11.14 8.56
N TYR A 261 -13.09 11.57 8.80
CA TYR A 261 -12.10 11.68 7.76
C TYR A 261 -11.09 10.53 7.86
N ALA A 262 -10.35 10.29 6.79
CA ALA A 262 -9.22 9.36 6.78
C ALA A 262 -8.05 9.98 6.00
N LEU A 263 -6.84 9.92 6.58
CA LEU A 263 -5.62 10.35 5.90
C LEU A 263 -5.28 9.37 4.76
N VAL A 264 -4.90 9.89 3.60
CA VAL A 264 -4.60 9.12 2.38
C VAL A 264 -3.48 9.79 1.59
N GLU A 265 -2.84 9.04 0.69
CA GLU A 265 -1.98 9.59 -0.36
C GLU A 265 -2.78 9.60 -1.67
N ILE A 266 -3.03 10.77 -2.25
CA ILE A 266 -3.61 10.89 -3.59
C ILE A 266 -2.49 10.91 -4.62
N VAL A 267 -2.60 10.07 -5.64
CA VAL A 267 -1.63 9.94 -6.73
C VAL A 267 -2.34 10.03 -8.07
N ASN A 268 -1.70 10.67 -9.05
CA ASN A 268 -2.19 10.67 -10.42
C ASN A 268 -1.99 9.28 -11.04
N LEU A 269 -3.04 8.69 -11.60
CA LEU A 269 -2.97 7.41 -12.29
C LEU A 269 -1.90 7.39 -13.40
N TYR A 270 -1.70 8.53 -14.07
CA TYR A 270 -0.71 8.68 -15.15
C TYR A 270 0.67 9.12 -14.67
N ASP A 271 0.90 9.18 -13.35
CA ASP A 271 2.24 9.38 -12.81
C ASP A 271 3.19 8.26 -13.29
N ASN A 272 4.44 8.63 -13.58
CA ASN A 272 5.42 7.70 -14.13
C ASN A 272 5.79 6.60 -13.12
N GLY A 273 5.71 6.89 -11.83
CA GLY A 273 5.90 5.95 -10.72
C GLY A 273 4.71 5.03 -10.45
N ILE A 274 3.66 5.09 -11.27
CA ILE A 274 2.54 4.14 -11.23
C ILE A 274 2.66 3.18 -12.41
N SER A 275 2.82 1.88 -12.13
CA SER A 275 2.63 0.82 -13.10
C SER A 275 1.38 -0.01 -12.75
N MET A 276 0.64 -0.43 -13.77
CA MET A 276 -0.52 -1.31 -13.64
C MET A 276 -0.05 -2.72 -13.98
N GLU A 277 0.27 -3.50 -12.96
CA GLU A 277 0.75 -4.87 -13.14
C GLU A 277 -0.43 -5.86 -13.11
N PRO A 278 -0.43 -6.88 -13.98
CA PRO A 278 -1.39 -7.95 -13.86
C PRO A 278 -1.09 -8.76 -12.60
N ILE A 279 -2.10 -9.48 -12.12
CA ILE A 279 -1.91 -10.52 -11.11
C ILE A 279 -2.24 -11.82 -11.80
N HIS A 280 -1.31 -12.77 -11.82
CA HIS A 280 -1.48 -14.08 -12.45
C HIS A 280 -2.25 -15.04 -11.54
N ARG A 281 -2.68 -16.19 -12.06
CA ARG A 281 -3.36 -17.23 -11.25
C ARG A 281 -2.60 -18.53 -11.38
N VAL A 282 -2.34 -19.20 -10.26
CA VAL A 282 -1.75 -20.55 -10.27
C VAL A 282 -2.64 -21.48 -9.47
N LEU A 283 -3.05 -22.58 -10.10
CA LEU A 283 -3.73 -23.69 -9.45
C LEU A 283 -2.71 -24.74 -9.03
N PHE A 284 -2.82 -25.21 -7.78
CA PHE A 284 -2.01 -26.28 -7.20
C PHE A 284 -2.86 -27.53 -6.97
N GLY A 285 -2.23 -28.70 -6.96
CA GLY A 285 -2.90 -29.97 -6.69
C GLY A 285 -3.84 -30.42 -7.81
N VAL A 286 -3.64 -29.93 -9.03
CA VAL A 286 -4.49 -30.23 -10.19
C VAL A 286 -3.80 -31.08 -11.23
N GLU A 287 -4.59 -31.85 -11.99
CA GLU A 287 -4.14 -32.47 -13.24
C GLU A 287 -4.47 -31.50 -14.39
N PRO A 288 -3.48 -30.86 -15.04
CA PRO A 288 -3.73 -29.76 -15.98
C PRO A 288 -4.72 -30.09 -17.11
N PRO A 289 -4.63 -31.25 -17.80
CA PRO A 289 -5.59 -31.61 -18.85
C PRO A 289 -7.03 -31.78 -18.34
N VAL A 290 -7.24 -32.20 -17.09
CA VAL A 290 -8.57 -32.30 -16.49
C VAL A 290 -9.09 -30.91 -16.15
N ALA A 291 -8.29 -30.09 -15.46
CA ALA A 291 -8.67 -28.73 -15.07
C ALA A 291 -9.00 -27.84 -16.28
N LEU A 292 -8.20 -27.91 -17.35
CA LEU A 292 -8.44 -27.16 -18.59
C LEU A 292 -9.75 -27.57 -19.28
N ARG A 293 -10.05 -28.88 -19.35
CA ARG A 293 -11.30 -29.37 -19.95
C ARG A 293 -12.52 -28.89 -19.18
N ILE A 294 -12.46 -28.97 -17.85
CA ILE A 294 -13.54 -28.48 -16.97
C ILE A 294 -13.72 -26.97 -17.16
N LEU A 295 -12.63 -26.19 -17.11
CA LEU A 295 -12.68 -24.74 -17.29
C LEU A 295 -13.33 -24.33 -18.63
N VAL A 296 -12.96 -25.00 -19.73
CA VAL A 296 -13.57 -24.76 -21.05
C VAL A 296 -15.05 -25.12 -21.07
N SER A 297 -15.46 -26.21 -20.39
CA SER A 297 -16.89 -26.56 -20.25
C SER A 297 -17.64 -25.46 -19.50
N ILE A 298 -17.13 -25.02 -18.35
CA ILE A 298 -17.71 -23.95 -17.53
C ILE A 298 -17.87 -22.66 -18.34
N LEU A 299 -16.82 -22.25 -19.08
CA LEU A 299 -16.86 -21.05 -19.92
C LEU A 299 -17.92 -21.17 -21.03
N ASN A 300 -18.04 -22.33 -21.66
CA ASN A 300 -19.06 -22.56 -22.70
C ASN A 300 -20.48 -22.58 -22.13
N GLU A 301 -20.69 -23.13 -20.95
CA GLU A 301 -21.97 -23.06 -20.23
C GLU A 301 -22.35 -21.62 -19.85
N MET A 302 -21.36 -20.75 -19.60
CA MET A 302 -21.55 -19.31 -19.42
C MET A 302 -21.79 -18.57 -20.75
N GLY A 303 -21.82 -19.27 -21.89
CA GLY A 303 -22.07 -18.71 -23.22
C GLY A 303 -20.84 -18.07 -23.88
N ALA A 304 -19.63 -18.37 -23.41
CA ALA A 304 -18.40 -17.68 -23.81
C ALA A 304 -17.83 -18.13 -25.18
N GLU A 305 -18.31 -19.25 -25.73
CA GLU A 305 -17.76 -19.89 -26.96
C GLU A 305 -16.23 -20.06 -26.88
N ALA A 306 -15.78 -20.73 -25.82
CA ALA A 306 -14.38 -20.94 -25.49
C ALA A 306 -13.79 -22.16 -26.23
N ARG A 307 -12.59 -21.99 -26.79
CA ARG A 307 -11.81 -23.06 -27.45
C ARG A 307 -10.37 -23.07 -26.96
N MET A 308 -9.87 -24.24 -26.59
CA MET A 308 -8.50 -24.43 -26.15
C MET A 308 -7.60 -24.89 -27.30
N MET A 309 -6.40 -24.33 -27.37
CA MET A 309 -5.34 -24.74 -28.29
C MET A 309 -3.99 -24.82 -27.56
N TYR A 310 -3.27 -25.93 -27.75
CA TYR A 310 -1.87 -26.03 -27.33
C TYR A 310 -0.99 -25.26 -28.30
N THR A 311 -0.03 -24.50 -27.78
CA THR A 311 0.89 -23.69 -28.59
C THR A 311 2.31 -23.86 -28.06
N ARG A 312 3.30 -23.38 -28.82
CA ARG A 312 4.69 -23.29 -28.35
C ARG A 312 4.92 -22.05 -27.45
N GLY A 313 3.87 -21.48 -26.85
CA GLY A 313 3.95 -20.27 -26.05
C GLY A 313 3.90 -18.96 -26.85
N THR A 314 3.49 -18.98 -28.12
CA THR A 314 3.36 -17.78 -28.93
C THR A 314 2.19 -16.91 -28.47
N ARG A 315 2.48 -15.70 -27.99
CA ARG A 315 1.45 -14.67 -27.75
C ARG A 315 0.88 -14.22 -29.11
N MET A 316 -0.44 -14.12 -29.19
CA MET A 316 -1.17 -13.62 -30.34
C MET A 316 -2.05 -12.49 -29.87
N LEU A 317 -2.13 -11.43 -30.66
CA LEU A 317 -3.07 -10.34 -30.38
C LEU A 317 -4.50 -10.84 -30.60
N PRO A 318 -5.39 -10.71 -29.61
CA PRO A 318 -6.80 -11.05 -29.79
C PRO A 318 -7.39 -10.21 -30.92
N LYS A 319 -8.34 -10.80 -31.67
CA LYS A 319 -9.15 -10.01 -32.61
C LYS A 319 -10.12 -9.12 -31.82
N GLU A 320 -10.59 -8.06 -32.45
CA GLU A 320 -11.57 -7.15 -31.85
C GLU A 320 -12.80 -7.94 -31.33
N GLY A 321 -13.15 -7.70 -30.06
CA GLY A 321 -14.25 -8.40 -29.37
C GLY A 321 -13.93 -9.81 -28.85
N GLN A 322 -12.71 -10.33 -29.04
CA GLN A 322 -12.27 -11.61 -28.49
C GLN A 322 -11.40 -11.41 -27.24
N GLN A 323 -11.38 -12.42 -26.37
CA GLN A 323 -10.45 -12.51 -25.24
C GLN A 323 -9.59 -13.76 -25.37
N VAL A 324 -8.33 -13.67 -24.96
CA VAL A 324 -7.38 -14.79 -24.96
C VAL A 324 -6.82 -14.97 -23.56
N LEU A 325 -6.91 -16.18 -23.02
CA LEU A 325 -6.29 -16.56 -21.76
C LEU A 325 -5.15 -17.52 -22.03
N PHE A 326 -3.92 -17.14 -21.69
CA PHE A 326 -2.76 -18.03 -21.81
C PHE A 326 -2.64 -18.91 -20.58
N PHE A 327 -2.24 -20.16 -20.79
CA PHE A 327 -1.98 -21.10 -19.70
C PHE A 327 -0.62 -21.77 -19.85
N GLU A 328 -0.03 -22.13 -18.70
CA GLU A 328 1.27 -22.77 -18.60
C GLU A 328 1.28 -23.84 -17.50
N SER A 329 1.96 -24.93 -17.76
CA SER A 329 2.27 -26.02 -16.84
C SER A 329 3.61 -26.62 -17.26
N LYS A 330 4.23 -27.42 -16.39
CA LYS A 330 5.49 -28.11 -16.69
C LYS A 330 5.51 -28.84 -18.04
N MET A 331 4.39 -29.46 -18.43
CA MET A 331 4.31 -30.29 -19.63
C MET A 331 3.62 -29.63 -20.81
N SER A 332 2.93 -28.49 -20.62
CA SER A 332 2.11 -27.91 -21.68
C SER A 332 1.95 -26.41 -21.54
N LYS A 333 1.94 -25.74 -22.70
CA LYS A 333 1.59 -24.33 -22.86
C LYS A 333 0.50 -24.20 -23.92
N GLY A 334 -0.34 -23.19 -23.77
CA GLY A 334 -1.39 -22.96 -24.75
C GLY A 334 -2.22 -21.74 -24.40
N ARG A 335 -3.39 -21.68 -25.04
CA ARG A 335 -4.35 -20.61 -24.81
C ARG A 335 -5.78 -21.10 -24.91
N ILE A 336 -6.67 -20.36 -24.27
CA ILE A 336 -8.12 -20.46 -24.41
C ILE A 336 -8.58 -19.19 -25.11
N GLU A 337 -9.17 -19.35 -26.29
CA GLU A 337 -9.78 -18.25 -27.04
C GLU A 337 -11.26 -18.18 -26.71
N ILE A 338 -11.74 -17.00 -26.35
CA ILE A 338 -13.13 -16.70 -26.00
C ILE A 338 -13.68 -15.79 -27.09
N SER A 339 -14.54 -16.34 -27.95
CA SER A 339 -15.08 -15.59 -29.10
C SER A 339 -16.27 -14.71 -28.73
N LYS A 340 -16.94 -15.00 -27.62
CA LYS A 340 -18.11 -14.26 -27.15
C LYS A 340 -18.00 -13.96 -25.66
N PRO A 341 -17.08 -13.07 -25.24
CA PRO A 341 -16.83 -12.84 -23.83
C PRO A 341 -18.09 -12.28 -23.13
N PRO A 342 -18.49 -12.84 -21.97
CA PRO A 342 -19.69 -12.38 -21.26
C PRO A 342 -19.49 -11.01 -20.60
N HIS A 343 -18.23 -10.59 -20.39
CA HIS A 343 -17.86 -9.33 -19.76
C HIS A 343 -16.69 -8.66 -20.51
N LYS A 344 -16.59 -7.32 -20.45
CA LYS A 344 -15.50 -6.56 -21.09
C LYS A 344 -14.14 -6.96 -20.53
N LEU A 345 -14.06 -7.19 -19.22
CA LEU A 345 -12.82 -7.55 -18.53
C LEU A 345 -12.71 -9.07 -18.36
N LEU A 346 -11.62 -9.66 -18.86
CA LEU A 346 -11.35 -11.10 -18.76
C LEU A 346 -11.33 -11.58 -17.30
N ALA A 347 -10.77 -10.77 -16.39
CA ALA A 347 -10.74 -11.09 -14.97
C ALA A 347 -12.15 -11.32 -14.37
N VAL A 348 -13.19 -10.64 -14.86
CA VAL A 348 -14.58 -10.84 -14.41
C VAL A 348 -15.09 -12.19 -14.90
N THR A 349 -14.92 -12.47 -16.20
CA THR A 349 -15.27 -13.76 -16.81
C THR A 349 -14.62 -14.92 -16.05
N LEU A 350 -13.32 -14.79 -15.75
CA LEU A 350 -12.55 -15.85 -15.11
C LEU A 350 -12.85 -16.00 -13.63
N SER A 351 -13.20 -14.93 -12.92
CA SER A 351 -13.53 -15.05 -11.49
C SER A 351 -14.73 -15.98 -11.27
N HIS A 352 -15.80 -15.78 -12.05
CA HIS A 352 -16.96 -16.68 -12.01
C HIS A 352 -16.63 -18.11 -12.44
N ALA A 353 -15.77 -18.26 -13.46
CA ALA A 353 -15.37 -19.58 -13.96
C ALA A 353 -14.48 -20.34 -12.95
N PHE A 354 -13.54 -19.64 -12.31
CA PHE A 354 -12.67 -20.22 -11.28
C PHE A 354 -13.44 -20.58 -10.02
N ASP A 355 -14.39 -19.76 -9.56
CA ASP A 355 -15.22 -20.10 -8.41
C ASP A 355 -16.01 -21.40 -8.62
N ARG A 356 -16.44 -21.68 -9.86
CA ARG A 356 -17.07 -22.96 -10.23
C ARG A 356 -16.04 -24.08 -10.32
N LEU A 357 -14.89 -23.83 -10.95
CA LEU A 357 -13.81 -24.81 -11.07
C LEU A 357 -13.32 -25.31 -9.70
N MET A 358 -13.14 -24.40 -8.74
CA MET A 358 -12.71 -24.74 -7.38
C MET A 358 -13.73 -25.60 -6.62
N LYS A 359 -15.02 -25.48 -6.95
CA LYS A 359 -16.07 -26.37 -6.39
C LYS A 359 -16.02 -27.77 -6.99
N GLU A 360 -15.64 -27.88 -8.26
CA GLU A 360 -15.48 -29.18 -8.95
C GLU A 360 -14.16 -29.88 -8.61
N LEU A 361 -13.15 -29.11 -8.17
CA LEU A 361 -11.82 -29.60 -7.78
C LEU A 361 -11.54 -29.27 -6.31
N PRO A 362 -12.14 -29.99 -5.34
CA PRO A 362 -12.10 -29.62 -3.92
C PRO A 362 -10.72 -29.78 -3.26
N ARG A 363 -9.75 -30.43 -3.93
CA ARG A 363 -8.36 -30.54 -3.47
C ARG A 363 -7.44 -29.50 -4.12
N ALA A 364 -7.95 -28.72 -5.07
CA ALA A 364 -7.18 -27.69 -5.72
C ALA A 364 -7.07 -26.48 -4.78
N GLU A 365 -5.94 -25.79 -4.86
CA GLU A 365 -5.75 -24.48 -4.24
C GLU A 365 -5.40 -23.47 -5.34
N MET A 366 -5.84 -22.23 -5.19
CA MET A 366 -5.54 -21.17 -6.14
C MET A 366 -4.79 -20.05 -5.44
N ASP A 367 -3.67 -19.64 -6.02
CA ASP A 367 -2.88 -18.52 -5.57
C ASP A 367 -2.76 -17.42 -6.64
N TYR A 368 -2.38 -16.23 -6.17
CA TYR A 368 -2.36 -14.97 -6.90
C TYR A 368 -0.93 -14.46 -6.97
N ILE A 369 -0.31 -14.57 -8.15
CA ILE A 369 1.14 -14.37 -8.30
C ILE A 369 1.43 -13.02 -8.93
N HIS A 370 2.42 -12.32 -8.38
CA HIS A 370 2.90 -11.03 -8.88
C HIS A 370 4.16 -11.24 -9.72
N GLY A 371 4.18 -10.67 -10.94
CA GLY A 371 5.33 -10.78 -11.83
C GLY A 371 5.40 -12.09 -12.61
N GLU A 372 5.94 -11.99 -13.84
CA GLU A 372 6.00 -13.13 -14.76
C GLU A 372 7.06 -14.16 -14.34
N GLU A 373 8.16 -13.74 -13.70
CA GLU A 373 9.25 -14.64 -13.29
C GLU A 373 8.81 -15.67 -12.24
N GLU A 374 8.18 -15.21 -11.16
CA GLU A 374 7.63 -16.09 -10.12
C GLU A 374 6.55 -17.02 -10.70
N PHE A 375 5.70 -16.50 -11.59
CA PHE A 375 4.70 -17.29 -12.30
C PHE A 375 5.34 -18.43 -13.10
N HIS A 376 6.39 -18.16 -13.87
CA HIS A 376 7.10 -19.19 -14.64
C HIS A 376 7.80 -20.21 -13.73
N ALA A 377 8.39 -19.77 -12.61
CA ALA A 377 9.01 -20.66 -11.64
C ALA A 377 7.98 -21.63 -11.03
N LEU A 378 6.82 -21.13 -10.58
CA LEU A 378 5.76 -21.95 -9.96
C LEU A 378 5.09 -22.91 -10.96
N THR A 379 4.88 -22.47 -12.20
CA THR A 379 4.25 -23.30 -13.23
C THR A 379 5.15 -24.41 -13.77
N ASN A 380 6.46 -24.35 -13.49
CA ASN A 380 7.38 -25.46 -13.73
C ASN A 380 7.29 -26.59 -12.67
N GLY A 381 6.51 -26.38 -11.60
CA GLY A 381 6.19 -27.40 -10.61
C GLY A 381 5.37 -28.57 -11.16
N HIS A 382 5.32 -29.67 -10.40
CA HIS A 382 4.37 -30.75 -10.69
C HIS A 382 2.98 -30.40 -10.17
N SER A 383 1.93 -30.88 -10.86
CA SER A 383 0.54 -30.65 -10.46
C SER A 383 0.14 -29.18 -10.34
N THR A 384 0.77 -28.32 -11.15
CA THR A 384 0.46 -26.89 -11.25
C THR A 384 -0.07 -26.53 -12.63
N LEU A 385 -1.01 -25.57 -12.65
CA LEU A 385 -1.53 -24.95 -13.86
C LEU A 385 -1.66 -23.45 -13.64
N GLY A 386 -0.88 -22.67 -14.37
CA GLY A 386 -0.91 -21.22 -14.33
C GLY A 386 -1.73 -20.64 -15.47
N PHE A 387 -2.34 -19.49 -15.19
CA PHE A 387 -2.99 -18.62 -16.15
C PHE A 387 -2.34 -17.24 -16.12
N LEU A 388 -1.81 -16.86 -17.28
CA LEU A 388 -1.17 -15.56 -17.45
C LEU A 388 -2.24 -14.52 -17.78
N MET A 389 -2.18 -13.40 -17.08
CA MET A 389 -3.18 -12.33 -17.11
C MET A 389 -2.58 -11.09 -17.77
N GLU A 390 -3.42 -10.32 -18.47
CA GLU A 390 -3.02 -9.05 -19.08
C GLU A 390 -3.26 -7.88 -18.13
N PRO A 391 -2.40 -6.84 -18.15
CA PRO A 391 -2.60 -5.64 -17.35
C PRO A 391 -3.84 -4.87 -17.80
N ILE A 392 -4.51 -4.22 -16.85
CA ILE A 392 -5.57 -3.26 -17.15
C ILE A 392 -4.93 -1.96 -17.62
N ALA A 393 -5.34 -1.46 -18.79
CA ALA A 393 -4.92 -0.15 -19.27
C ALA A 393 -5.38 0.95 -18.30
N LYS A 394 -4.50 1.92 -18.03
CA LYS A 394 -4.78 3.02 -17.08
C LYS A 394 -6.07 3.76 -17.46
N GLU A 395 -6.24 4.04 -18.75
CA GLU A 395 -7.36 4.79 -19.31
C GLU A 395 -8.71 4.07 -19.13
N ASP A 396 -8.69 2.74 -18.97
CA ASP A 396 -9.90 1.94 -18.77
C ASP A 396 -10.31 1.83 -17.29
N LEU A 397 -9.38 2.02 -16.34
CA LEU A 397 -9.62 1.72 -14.91
C LEU A 397 -10.86 2.43 -14.35
N PHE A 398 -10.95 3.75 -14.53
CA PHE A 398 -12.08 4.54 -14.02
C PHE A 398 -13.40 4.18 -14.70
N GLY A 399 -13.35 3.85 -15.99
CA GLY A 399 -14.50 3.37 -16.75
C GLY A 399 -15.00 2.03 -16.24
N LEU A 400 -14.09 1.08 -16.02
CA LEU A 400 -14.38 -0.25 -15.49
C LEU A 400 -14.95 -0.18 -14.07
N VAL A 401 -14.36 0.62 -13.17
CA VAL A 401 -14.88 0.83 -11.81
C VAL A 401 -16.26 1.50 -11.83
N SER A 402 -16.49 2.42 -12.78
CA SER A 402 -17.80 3.04 -12.94
C SER A 402 -18.87 2.06 -13.46
N GLU A 403 -18.49 1.12 -14.32
CA GLU A 403 -19.38 0.13 -14.94
C GLU A 403 -19.69 -1.05 -14.00
N TYR A 404 -18.66 -1.65 -13.40
CA TYR A 404 -18.78 -2.85 -12.55
C TYR A 404 -18.97 -2.52 -11.07
N GLY A 405 -18.75 -1.28 -10.66
CA GLY A 405 -18.73 -0.85 -9.26
C GLY A 405 -17.43 -1.24 -8.56
N VAL A 406 -17.20 -2.56 -8.43
CA VAL A 406 -15.99 -3.13 -7.83
C VAL A 406 -15.46 -4.23 -8.74
N LEU A 407 -14.15 -4.21 -9.03
CA LEU A 407 -13.51 -5.23 -9.83
C LEU A 407 -13.30 -6.51 -9.00
N PRO A 408 -13.21 -7.68 -9.65
CA PRO A 408 -12.91 -8.91 -8.94
C PRO A 408 -11.62 -8.81 -8.12
N LYS A 409 -11.54 -9.60 -7.05
CA LYS A 409 -10.34 -9.66 -6.21
C LYS A 409 -9.09 -9.86 -7.04
N LYS A 410 -8.04 -9.12 -6.69
CA LYS A 410 -6.73 -9.18 -7.32
C LYS A 410 -6.78 -9.01 -8.85
N SER A 411 -7.61 -8.08 -9.35
CA SER A 411 -7.69 -7.80 -10.79
C SER A 411 -6.45 -7.08 -11.33
N PHE A 412 -5.80 -6.25 -10.50
CA PHE A 412 -4.58 -5.53 -10.84
C PHE A 412 -3.76 -5.27 -9.56
N SER A 413 -2.47 -4.99 -9.73
CA SER A 413 -1.61 -4.42 -8.70
C SER A 413 -1.06 -3.09 -9.19
N ILE A 414 -0.79 -2.18 -8.25
CA ILE A 414 -0.07 -0.94 -8.51
C ILE A 414 1.37 -1.12 -8.07
N GLY A 415 2.31 -1.16 -9.02
CA GLY A 415 3.73 -1.39 -8.75
C GLY A 415 4.02 -2.76 -8.14
N MET A 416 5.31 -2.97 -7.87
CA MET A 416 5.85 -4.13 -7.16
C MET A 416 5.58 -4.04 -5.64
N PRO A 417 5.64 -5.16 -4.89
CA PRO A 417 5.46 -5.15 -3.43
C PRO A 417 6.36 -4.15 -2.69
N GLU A 418 7.59 -3.93 -3.15
CA GLU A 418 8.55 -3.01 -2.55
C GLU A 418 8.22 -1.54 -2.82
N GLU A 419 7.43 -1.25 -3.86
CA GLU A 419 6.99 0.10 -4.26
C GLU A 419 5.76 0.58 -3.47
N LYS A 420 5.23 -0.29 -2.59
CA LYS A 420 4.06 0.00 -1.77
C LYS A 420 4.38 1.06 -0.72
N ARG A 421 3.32 1.67 -0.18
CA ARG A 421 3.47 2.79 0.75
C ARG A 421 4.07 2.30 2.07
N TYR A 422 5.12 3.01 2.51
CA TYR A 422 5.63 2.93 3.88
C TYR A 422 4.82 3.88 4.76
N TYR A 423 4.43 3.40 5.93
CA TYR A 423 3.82 4.21 6.98
C TYR A 423 4.78 5.33 7.38
N TYR A 424 4.30 6.57 7.36
CA TYR A 424 5.13 7.72 7.72
C TYR A 424 4.30 8.80 8.39
N GLU A 425 3.35 9.37 7.65
CA GLU A 425 2.49 10.45 8.11
C GLU A 425 1.33 9.90 8.95
N CYS A 426 1.05 10.56 10.07
CA CYS A 426 -0.01 10.17 11.01
C CYS A 426 -1.06 11.27 11.14
N ARG A 427 -2.23 10.94 11.69
CA ARG A 427 -3.28 11.91 12.06
C ARG A 427 -3.94 11.50 13.37
N LEU A 428 -4.27 12.45 14.22
CA LEU A 428 -5.05 12.20 15.43
C LEU A 428 -6.50 11.80 15.08
N LEU A 429 -7.01 10.79 15.77
CA LEU A 429 -8.39 10.31 15.66
C LEU A 429 -9.30 10.77 16.80
N VAL A 430 -8.71 11.44 17.79
CA VAL A 430 -9.39 12.02 18.95
C VAL A 430 -9.40 13.54 18.83
N GLU A 431 -10.40 14.18 19.43
CA GLU A 431 -10.42 15.63 19.52
C GLU A 431 -9.18 16.11 20.28
N ALA A 432 -8.52 17.14 19.75
CA ALA A 432 -7.49 17.83 20.50
C ALA A 432 -8.17 18.45 21.73
N LYS A 433 -7.79 17.99 22.93
CA LYS A 433 -8.07 18.78 24.13
C LYS A 433 -7.36 20.11 23.90
N ALA A 434 -8.13 21.20 23.82
CA ALA A 434 -7.57 22.53 23.84
C ALA A 434 -6.68 22.60 25.09
N GLN A 435 -5.37 22.67 24.89
CA GLN A 435 -4.51 23.14 25.95
C GLN A 435 -4.95 24.59 26.13
N GLU A 436 -5.67 24.86 27.22
CA GLU A 436 -5.75 26.21 27.73
C GLU A 436 -4.29 26.62 27.97
N GLU A 437 -3.79 27.50 27.10
CA GLU A 437 -2.59 28.27 27.39
C GLU A 437 -2.90 29.01 28.69
N ASP A 438 -2.41 28.48 29.81
CA ASP A 438 -2.21 29.24 31.04
C ASP A 438 -1.11 30.25 30.72
N ASP A 439 -1.51 31.29 29.99
CA ASP A 439 -0.72 32.48 29.75
C ASP A 439 -0.67 33.19 31.09
N GLY A 440 0.27 32.74 31.92
CA GLY A 440 0.46 33.20 33.28
C GLY A 440 0.58 34.71 33.29
N GLN A 441 -0.52 35.38 33.60
CA GLN A 441 -0.55 36.78 33.97
C GLN A 441 0.31 36.94 35.22
N LYS A 442 1.56 37.31 35.02
CA LYS A 442 2.35 38.01 36.03
C LYS A 442 1.68 39.35 36.29
N GLU A 443 0.74 39.37 37.24
CA GLU A 443 0.40 40.61 37.93
C GLU A 443 1.64 41.09 38.68
N SER A 444 2.20 42.19 38.19
CA SER A 444 3.25 42.95 38.85
C SER A 444 2.68 43.63 40.10
N ALA A 445 2.93 43.04 41.28
CA ALA A 445 2.82 43.77 42.54
C ALA A 445 4.03 44.71 42.68
N GLN A 446 3.78 46.02 42.70
CA GLN A 446 4.75 47.00 43.19
C GLN A 446 4.70 47.07 44.73
N PRO A 447 5.83 47.40 45.39
CA PRO A 447 6.02 47.20 46.82
C PRO A 447 5.54 48.41 47.63
N ASP A 448 4.85 48.16 48.74
CA ASP A 448 4.69 49.13 49.81
C ASP A 448 5.78 48.90 50.87
N ASP A 449 6.51 49.99 51.14
CA ASP A 449 7.57 50.09 52.13
C ASP A 449 7.03 49.90 53.57
N GLU A 450 7.67 49.03 54.35
CA GLU A 450 7.58 49.04 55.82
C GLU A 450 8.92 49.40 56.45
N GLU A 451 8.91 50.29 57.43
CA GLU A 451 9.88 50.34 58.52
C GLU A 451 9.30 51.10 59.75
N PRO A 452 9.82 50.94 60.98
CA PRO A 452 9.26 50.01 61.96
C PRO A 452 8.94 50.67 63.33
N VAL A 453 8.18 49.97 64.20
CA VAL A 453 8.14 50.30 65.64
C VAL A 453 8.22 49.06 66.53
N SER A 454 9.21 49.11 67.41
CA SER A 454 9.58 48.20 68.51
C SER A 454 8.55 48.08 69.63
N ARG A 455 8.44 46.89 70.26
CA ARG A 455 8.79 46.61 71.67
C ARG A 455 8.42 45.17 72.11
N GLU A 456 9.38 44.54 72.79
CA GLU A 456 9.41 43.25 73.51
C GLU A 456 8.55 43.24 74.82
N PRO A 457 8.65 42.24 75.73
CA PRO A 457 8.42 40.78 75.63
C PRO A 457 7.61 40.23 76.84
N GLU A 458 7.34 38.91 76.92
CA GLU A 458 7.44 38.09 78.17
C GLU A 458 7.32 36.57 77.84
N LYS A 459 8.35 35.78 78.18
CA LYS A 459 8.40 34.67 79.19
C LYS A 459 7.53 33.43 78.87
N ASP A 460 7.93 32.17 79.04
CA ASP A 460 8.99 31.53 79.81
C ASP A 460 9.34 30.15 79.19
N GLU A 461 10.59 29.76 79.44
CA GLU A 461 11.30 28.49 79.24
C GLU A 461 10.69 27.25 80.00
N PRO A 462 11.32 26.04 80.06
CA PRO A 462 12.06 25.24 79.06
C PRO A 462 11.93 23.68 79.24
N ARG A 463 12.81 22.95 78.52
CA ARG A 463 13.40 21.59 78.80
C ARG A 463 12.55 20.37 78.43
N GLY A 464 13.11 19.26 77.94
CA GLY A 464 14.48 18.80 77.72
C GLY A 464 14.41 17.56 76.80
N GLY A 465 15.45 17.19 76.05
CA GLY A 465 16.55 16.36 76.53
C GLY A 465 16.59 15.08 75.67
N GLY A 466 17.73 14.80 75.02
CA GLY A 466 17.97 13.63 74.15
C GLY A 466 18.11 12.30 74.92
N PRO A 467 18.95 11.33 74.51
CA PRO A 467 19.80 11.25 73.31
C PRO A 467 19.84 9.85 72.61
N GLU A 468 20.58 9.84 71.49
CA GLU A 468 21.44 8.81 70.83
C GLU A 468 21.44 7.30 71.22
N ARG A 469 21.61 6.44 70.19
CA ARG A 469 22.77 5.52 69.89
C ARG A 469 22.33 4.26 69.11
N ASP A 470 22.93 3.99 67.94
CA ASP A 470 23.99 2.98 67.61
C ASP A 470 23.47 1.52 67.69
N GLU A 471 23.80 0.50 66.88
CA GLU A 471 24.91 0.19 65.95
C GLU A 471 24.59 -1.13 65.18
N ALA A 472 25.09 -1.26 63.94
CA ALA A 472 25.78 -2.42 63.29
C ALA A 472 25.25 -3.90 63.18
N ALA A 473 25.45 -4.43 61.95
CA ALA A 473 26.02 -5.76 61.53
C ALA A 473 25.23 -7.07 61.85
N GLU A 474 25.30 -8.23 61.17
CA GLU A 474 26.15 -8.87 60.15
C GLU A 474 25.55 -10.26 59.76
N ASN A 475 25.98 -10.85 58.61
CA ASN A 475 26.08 -12.30 58.22
C ASN A 475 24.78 -13.17 58.11
N ASP A 476 24.67 -14.31 57.40
CA ASP A 476 25.60 -15.29 56.81
C ASP A 476 24.86 -16.27 55.84
N SER A 477 25.63 -16.98 54.99
CA SER A 477 25.52 -18.39 54.45
C SER A 477 24.16 -19.06 54.18
N GLY A 478 23.93 -19.97 53.22
CA GLY A 478 24.78 -20.88 52.44
C GLY A 478 24.03 -22.22 52.26
N ASP A 479 24.29 -22.92 51.13
CA ASP A 479 24.20 -24.39 50.90
C ASP A 479 22.83 -25.11 50.98
N ASN A 480 22.54 -26.26 50.36
CA ASN A 480 23.04 -27.07 49.24
C ASN A 480 22.08 -28.31 49.14
N GLU A 481 22.21 -29.09 48.06
CA GLU A 481 21.77 -30.50 47.85
C GLU A 481 20.29 -30.82 47.54
N ASP A 482 19.92 -31.92 46.87
CA ASP A 482 20.36 -32.74 45.71
C ASP A 482 19.35 -33.93 45.65
N ILE A 483 19.48 -34.81 44.65
CA ILE A 483 19.01 -36.21 44.55
C ILE A 483 17.79 -36.48 43.65
N GLY A 484 18.03 -37.28 42.59
CA GLY A 484 17.01 -38.12 41.97
C GLY A 484 17.29 -38.75 40.60
N GLU A 485 18.38 -39.51 40.44
CA GLU A 485 18.66 -40.38 39.28
C GLU A 485 17.60 -41.45 39.02
N TYR A 486 17.38 -41.84 37.74
CA TYR A 486 17.27 -43.25 37.31
C TYR A 486 17.81 -43.42 35.89
N ALA A 487 18.71 -44.39 35.73
CA ALA A 487 19.45 -44.71 34.52
C ALA A 487 18.96 -46.03 33.88
N LYS A 488 19.25 -46.19 32.57
CA LYS A 488 19.91 -47.34 31.90
C LYS A 488 19.25 -47.91 30.61
N THR A 489 20.10 -47.90 29.57
CA THR A 489 20.47 -48.98 28.60
C THR A 489 19.46 -49.45 27.55
N ALA A 490 19.80 -49.34 26.26
CA ALA A 490 20.60 -50.34 25.51
C ALA A 490 20.60 -50.07 23.97
N GLU A 491 21.78 -50.00 23.34
CA GLU A 491 22.03 -50.53 21.99
C GLU A 491 22.63 -51.95 22.15
N PRO A 492 22.67 -52.85 21.13
CA PRO A 492 23.73 -52.75 20.10
C PRO A 492 23.40 -53.33 18.69
N ASP A 493 24.34 -53.06 17.77
CA ASP A 493 24.75 -53.81 16.55
C ASP A 493 23.79 -53.88 15.35
N GLY A 494 24.21 -53.76 14.08
CA GLY A 494 25.54 -53.78 13.46
C GLY A 494 25.46 -54.53 12.11
N GLY A 495 26.09 -53.98 11.06
CA GLY A 495 26.31 -54.63 9.74
C GLY A 495 25.44 -54.06 8.60
N GLY A 496 25.93 -53.77 7.40
CA GLY A 496 27.23 -53.95 6.77
C GLY A 496 27.15 -53.48 5.31
N TYR A 497 28.27 -53.01 4.79
CA TYR A 497 28.58 -52.62 3.41
C TYR A 497 27.91 -53.45 2.30
N ILE A 498 27.43 -52.80 1.22
CA ILE A 498 27.80 -53.15 -0.17
C ILE A 498 27.86 -51.86 -1.02
N ASP A 499 29.04 -51.68 -1.61
CA ASP A 499 29.43 -50.72 -2.63
C ASP A 499 29.17 -51.35 -4.02
N VAL A 500 28.49 -50.65 -4.94
CA VAL A 500 28.42 -51.06 -6.35
C VAL A 500 28.38 -49.84 -7.26
N ALA A 501 29.59 -49.43 -7.66
CA ALA A 501 30.05 -49.16 -9.02
C ALA A 501 29.07 -48.58 -10.08
N GLU A 502 29.50 -47.44 -10.61
CA GLU A 502 29.22 -46.92 -11.95
C GLU A 502 29.42 -47.96 -13.07
N PRO A 503 28.89 -47.66 -14.26
CA PRO A 503 29.79 -47.69 -15.41
C PRO A 503 29.75 -46.39 -16.21
N ASP A 504 30.97 -45.91 -16.50
CA ASP A 504 31.35 -45.10 -17.64
C ASP A 504 30.99 -45.74 -19.00
N ALA A 505 30.92 -44.86 -20.01
CA ALA A 505 30.99 -45.05 -21.47
C ALA A 505 29.76 -44.43 -22.15
N GLU A 506 29.85 -43.59 -23.18
CA GLU A 506 30.95 -43.23 -24.07
C GLU A 506 30.54 -41.93 -24.78
N GLU A 507 31.54 -41.12 -25.12
CA GLU A 507 31.44 -39.97 -26.01
C GLU A 507 30.95 -40.41 -27.41
N ASP A 508 30.13 -39.59 -28.07
CA ASP A 508 30.26 -39.46 -29.52
C ASP A 508 29.87 -38.05 -29.97
N TYR A 509 30.91 -37.30 -30.33
CA TYR A 509 30.86 -36.06 -31.08
C TYR A 509 30.48 -36.35 -32.54
N ILE A 510 29.44 -35.69 -33.05
CA ILE A 510 29.33 -35.43 -34.51
C ILE A 510 29.20 -33.93 -34.74
N ASN A 511 30.27 -33.37 -35.28
CA ASN A 511 30.36 -32.08 -35.96
C ASN A 511 29.65 -32.14 -37.32
N ALA A 512 28.86 -31.10 -37.64
CA ALA A 512 28.67 -30.57 -39.01
C ALA A 512 28.19 -29.12 -38.85
N ALA A 513 29.08 -28.13 -38.91
CA ALA A 513 29.58 -27.47 -40.12
C ALA A 513 28.55 -26.55 -40.80
N GLU A 514 28.86 -25.25 -40.74
CA GLU A 514 28.23 -24.08 -41.36
C GLU A 514 28.14 -24.19 -42.90
N SER A 515 27.07 -23.70 -43.54
CA SER A 515 27.04 -22.47 -44.40
C SER A 515 26.12 -22.73 -45.61
N PRO A 516 25.68 -21.74 -46.43
CA PRO A 516 25.41 -20.33 -46.20
C PRO A 516 24.02 -19.89 -46.78
N ALA A 517 23.79 -18.57 -46.73
CA ALA A 517 22.66 -17.80 -47.23
C ALA A 517 22.21 -18.06 -48.68
N GLU A 518 20.91 -17.88 -48.93
CA GLU A 518 20.34 -17.47 -50.21
C GLU A 518 19.22 -16.43 -49.97
N GLU A 519 19.42 -15.22 -50.50
CA GLU A 519 18.37 -14.28 -50.88
C GLU A 519 17.58 -14.83 -52.09
N PRO A 520 16.38 -14.30 -52.36
CA PRO A 520 16.22 -13.75 -53.70
C PRO A 520 15.50 -12.40 -53.74
N GLU A 521 16.19 -11.48 -54.42
CA GLU A 521 15.76 -10.54 -55.45
C GLU A 521 14.28 -10.13 -55.57
N ASP A 522 14.13 -8.81 -55.65
CA ASP A 522 13.01 -8.04 -56.20
C ASP A 522 12.60 -8.48 -57.61
N GLU A 523 11.29 -8.57 -57.88
CA GLU A 523 10.74 -8.14 -59.18
C GLU A 523 9.48 -7.30 -59.02
N ASP A 524 9.64 -6.06 -59.47
CA ASP A 524 8.67 -5.03 -59.79
C ASP A 524 7.80 -5.46 -61.00
N SER A 525 6.47 -5.27 -60.91
CA SER A 525 5.68 -4.78 -62.03
C SER A 525 4.31 -4.29 -61.57
N GLY A 526 4.10 -2.99 -61.76
CA GLY A 526 2.88 -2.29 -61.36
C GLY A 526 1.70 -2.43 -62.33
N ALA A 527 0.60 -1.75 -61.98
CA ALA A 527 0.17 -0.55 -62.71
C ALA A 527 -1.26 -0.10 -62.34
N ARG A 528 -1.35 1.23 -62.13
CA ARG A 528 -2.43 2.17 -62.52
C ARG A 528 -3.68 2.29 -61.66
N GLY A 529 -3.89 3.53 -61.17
CA GLY A 529 -5.22 3.98 -60.75
C GLY A 529 -5.40 5.39 -60.17
N LYS A 530 -4.83 6.43 -60.80
CA LYS A 530 -5.26 7.87 -60.83
C LYS A 530 -6.16 8.45 -59.72
N GLY A 531 -5.76 9.60 -59.15
CA GLY A 531 -6.73 10.63 -58.70
C GLY A 531 -6.26 11.80 -57.81
N LYS A 532 -5.88 12.94 -58.44
CA LYS A 532 -5.98 14.37 -58.03
C LYS A 532 -5.53 14.79 -56.59
N LYS A 533 -4.41 15.51 -56.43
CA LYS A 533 -4.24 17.00 -56.53
C LYS A 533 -5.28 17.84 -55.79
N GLU A 534 -4.88 18.46 -54.67
CA GLU A 534 -5.10 19.89 -54.44
C GLU A 534 -3.96 20.53 -53.59
N LYS A 535 -3.49 21.68 -54.06
CA LYS A 535 -2.43 22.54 -53.50
C LYS A 535 -3.07 23.78 -52.87
N ARG A 536 -2.60 24.19 -51.69
CA ARG A 536 -2.51 25.60 -51.22
C ARG A 536 -1.25 25.66 -50.32
N ARG A 537 -0.09 26.28 -50.68
CA ARG A 537 0.28 27.73 -50.75
C ARG A 537 -0.35 28.56 -49.62
N PHE A 538 0.31 29.51 -48.96
CA PHE A 538 1.71 29.91 -48.71
C PHE A 538 1.54 31.07 -47.69
N GLY A 539 2.42 31.25 -46.71
CA GLY A 539 2.29 32.36 -45.77
C GLY A 539 3.43 32.50 -44.77
N LEU A 540 4.64 32.75 -45.26
CA LEU A 540 5.71 33.36 -44.47
C LEU A 540 5.38 34.84 -44.20
N PHE A 541 5.53 35.28 -42.96
CA PHE A 541 6.05 36.62 -42.65
C PHE A 541 7.13 36.47 -41.58
N GLY A 542 8.37 36.75 -41.97
CA GLY A 542 9.48 36.89 -41.04
C GLY A 542 9.57 38.31 -40.51
N ARG A 543 10.26 38.47 -39.37
CA ARG A 543 11.40 39.39 -39.28
C ARG A 543 12.28 39.05 -38.08
N LYS A 544 13.55 38.82 -38.42
CA LYS A 544 14.74 38.75 -37.57
C LYS A 544 14.88 39.97 -36.65
N ARG A 545 15.51 39.77 -35.49
CA ARG A 545 16.72 40.49 -35.06
C ARG A 545 17.51 39.60 -34.09
N GLU A 546 18.66 39.13 -34.56
CA GLU A 546 19.82 38.74 -33.75
C GLU A 546 20.40 40.00 -33.07
N TRP A 547 21.11 39.84 -31.94
CA TRP A 547 22.50 40.31 -31.71
C TRP A 547 22.97 39.87 -30.31
N HIS A 548 24.01 39.03 -30.30
CA HIS A 548 25.18 38.88 -29.40
C HIS A 548 25.01 38.88 -27.86
N GLU A 549 25.42 37.84 -27.12
CA GLU A 549 26.77 37.29 -26.80
C GLU A 549 27.48 37.97 -25.62
N SER A 550 28.29 37.13 -24.93
CA SER A 550 29.22 37.34 -23.81
C SER A 550 28.58 37.39 -22.41
N LEU A 551 29.01 36.59 -21.43
CA LEU A 551 30.10 35.61 -21.28
C LEU A 551 29.74 34.65 -20.15
#